data_AF-A0A753RCA0-F1
#
_entry.id   AF-A0A753RCA0-F1
#
_cell.length_a   1.000
_cell.length_b   1.000
_cell.length_c   1.000
_cell.angle_alpha   90.00
_cell.angle_beta   90.00
_cell.angle_gamma   90.00
#
_symmetry.space_group_name_H-M   'P 1'
#
loop_
_entity.id
_entity.type
_entity.pdbx_description
1 polymer ?
#
loop_
_entity_poly.entity_id
_entity_poly.type
_entity_poly.pdbx_seq_one_letter_code
_entity_poly.pdbx_strand_id
1 'polypeptide(L)' 'MLIPTQIMQYQKESVDRALTCANCGQKLHVLEVHVCEACCAELMSDPNSSMYEEEEDG' A
#
# COMPACT_ATOMS: atom_id res chain seq x y z
N MET A 1 12.34 23.68 -16.33
CA MET A 1 13.00 22.42 -15.90
C MET A 1 13.62 22.67 -14.53
N LEU A 2 13.68 21.65 -13.68
CA LEU A 2 14.24 21.75 -12.32
C LEU A 2 15.74 22.12 -12.36
N ILE A 3 16.20 22.92 -11.40
CA ILE A 3 17.64 23.19 -11.23
C ILE A 3 18.36 21.99 -10.58
N PRO A 4 19.70 21.87 -10.69
CA PRO A 4 20.41 20.68 -10.22
C PRO A 4 20.11 20.27 -8.77
N THR A 5 19.97 21.23 -7.86
CA THR A 5 19.62 20.97 -6.46
C THR A 5 18.21 20.42 -6.31
N GLN A 6 17.25 20.93 -7.07
CA GLN A 6 15.88 20.44 -7.11
C GLN A 6 15.79 19.03 -7.70
N ILE A 7 16.63 18.71 -8.70
CA ILE A 7 16.70 17.35 -9.27
C ILE A 7 17.18 16.36 -8.21
N MET A 8 18.25 16.70 -7.48
CA MET A 8 18.80 15.85 -6.42
C MET A 8 17.78 15.60 -5.30
N GLN A 9 17.08 16.65 -4.89
CA GLN A 9 16.04 16.55 -3.87
C GLN A 9 14.86 15.69 -4.36
N TYR A 10 14.37 15.95 -5.57
CA TYR A 10 13.30 15.16 -6.18
C TYR A 10 13.67 13.68 -6.31
N GLN A 11 14.91 13.39 -6.71
CA GLN A 11 15.38 12.01 -6.83
C GLN A 11 15.38 11.30 -5.48
N LYS A 12 15.87 11.96 -4.42
CA LYS A 12 15.83 11.44 -3.06
C LYS A 12 14.40 11.16 -2.60
N GLU A 13 13.50 12.13 -2.76
CA GLU A 13 12.09 12.01 -2.37
C GLU A 13 11.36 10.94 -3.19
N SER A 14 11.75 10.73 -4.45
CA SER A 14 11.16 9.70 -5.31
C SER A 14 11.61 8.29 -4.89
N VAL A 15 12.88 8.12 -4.54
CA VAL A 15 13.39 6.85 -4.01
C VAL A 15 12.73 6.52 -2.67
N ASP A 16 12.59 7.50 -1.78
CA ASP A 16 11.96 7.30 -0.47
C ASP A 16 10.50 6.88 -0.62
N ARG A 17 9.73 7.55 -1.50
CA ARG A 17 8.35 7.18 -1.83
C ARG A 17 8.21 5.81 -2.48
N ALA A 18 9.17 5.41 -3.32
CA ALA A 18 9.12 4.11 -3.99
C ALA A 18 9.38 2.93 -3.03
N LEU A 19 10.12 3.17 -1.94
CA LEU A 19 10.50 2.16 -0.95
C LEU A 19 9.65 2.21 0.32
N THR A 20 8.58 3.01 0.34
CA THR A 20 7.69 3.14 1.49
C THR A 20 6.24 2.86 1.11
N CYS A 21 5.52 2.20 2.01
CA CYS A 21 4.11 1.96 1.86
C CYS A 21 3.38 3.30 1.88
N ALA A 22 2.59 3.59 0.85
CA ALA A 22 1.83 4.82 0.73
C ALA A 22 0.75 4.96 1.83
N ASN A 23 0.32 3.85 2.45
CA ASN A 23 -0.72 3.86 3.46
C ASN A 23 -0.17 4.04 4.88
N CYS A 24 0.83 3.25 5.27
CA CYS A 24 1.34 3.22 6.66
C CYS A 24 2.77 3.74 6.82
N GLY A 25 3.46 4.09 5.73
CA GLY A 25 4.81 4.64 5.75
C GLY A 25 5.93 3.64 6.05
N GLN A 26 5.62 2.35 6.25
CA GLN A 26 6.65 1.34 6.50
C GLN A 26 7.54 1.12 5.28
N LYS A 27 8.80 0.73 5.49
CA LYS A 27 9.69 0.35 4.39
C LYS A 27 9.20 -0.94 3.74
N LEU A 28 9.09 -0.91 2.43
CA LEU A 28 8.69 -2.03 1.59
C LEU A 28 9.86 -2.96 1.32
N HIS A 29 9.56 -4.24 1.18
CA HIS A 29 10.50 -5.18 0.57
C HIS A 29 10.74 -4.81 -0.90
N VAL A 30 11.89 -5.17 -1.47
CA VAL A 30 12.27 -4.79 -2.85
C VAL A 30 11.29 -5.26 -3.94
N LEU A 31 10.45 -6.25 -3.62
CA LEU A 31 9.42 -6.79 -4.51
C LEU A 31 8.04 -6.17 -4.29
N GLU A 32 7.82 -5.49 -3.16
CA GLU A 32 6.58 -4.81 -2.87
C GLU A 32 6.57 -3.44 -3.54
N VAL A 33 5.41 -3.03 -4.04
CA VAL A 33 5.24 -1.76 -4.76
C VAL A 33 4.01 -1.06 -4.21
N HIS A 34 4.14 0.26 -3.98
CA HIS A 34 3.06 1.17 -3.58
C HIS A 34 2.49 0.96 -2.17
N VAL A 35 2.05 -0.24 -1.83
CA VAL A 35 1.42 -0.59 -0.55
C VAL A 35 1.97 -1.92 -0.06
N CYS A 36 2.16 -2.07 1.24
CA CYS A 36 2.61 -3.34 1.82
C CYS A 36 1.51 -4.40 1.83
N GLU A 37 1.90 -5.66 2.03
CA GLU A 37 0.97 -6.80 2.10
C GLU A 37 -0.20 -6.58 3.06
N ALA A 38 0.07 -6.13 4.30
CA ALA A 38 -0.97 -5.92 5.31
C ALA A 38 -2.02 -4.89 4.88
N CYS A 39 -1.58 -3.71 4.43
CA CYS A 39 -2.49 -2.67 3.96
C CYS A 39 -3.20 -3.07 2.66
N CYS A 40 -2.54 -3.84 1.79
CA CYS A 40 -3.16 -4.39 0.58
C CYS A 40 -4.29 -5.37 0.93
N ALA A 41 -4.06 -6.27 1.89
CA ALA A 41 -5.05 -7.24 2.35
C ALA A 41 -6.30 -6.56 2.96
N GLU A 42 -6.12 -5.46 3.71
CA GLU A 42 -7.22 -4.66 4.23
C GLU A 42 -7.98 -3.94 3.10
N LEU A 43 -7.26 -3.22 2.22
CA LEU A 43 -7.85 -2.43 1.14
C LEU A 43 -8.57 -3.29 0.08
N MET A 44 -8.08 -4.50 -0.15
CA MET A 44 -8.65 -5.45 -1.12
C MET A 44 -9.40 -6.59 -0.44
N SER A 45 -9.79 -6.42 0.83
CA SER A 45 -10.60 -7.39 1.54
C SER A 45 -11.94 -7.59 0.83
N ASP A 46 -12.36 -8.85 0.65
CA ASP A 46 -13.67 -9.16 0.11
C ASP A 46 -14.74 -8.80 1.16
N PRO A 47 -15.62 -7.81 0.88
CA PRO A 47 -16.68 -7.42 1.81
C PRO A 47 -17.68 -8.55 2.08
N ASN A 48 -17.74 -9.57 1.22
CA ASN A 48 -18.60 -10.74 1.37
C ASN A 48 -17.84 -11.97 1.89
N SER A 49 -16.64 -11.80 2.48
CA SER A 49 -15.85 -12.93 3.00
C SER A 49 -16.52 -13.71 4.12
N SER A 50 -17.53 -13.13 4.78
CA SER A 50 -18.36 -13.81 5.78
C SER A 50 -19.61 -14.42 5.13
N MET A 51 -19.73 -15.75 5.18
CA MET A 51 -20.99 -16.46 4.95
C MET A 51 -21.64 -16.76 6.31
N TYR A 52 -22.90 -16.36 6.47
CA TYR A 52 -23.71 -16.73 7.64
C TYR A 52 -24.62 -17.89 7.24
N GLU A 53 -24.79 -18.86 8.12
CA GLU A 53 -25.80 -19.90 7.91
C GLU A 53 -27.19 -19.25 8.02
N GLU A 54 -28.10 -19.62 7.13
CA GLU A 54 -29.49 -19.24 7.27
C GLU A 54 -30.06 -20.00 8.47
N GLU A 55 -30.64 -19.29 9.43
CA GLU A 55 -31.38 -19.90 10.53
C GLU A 55 -32.47 -20.78 9.91
N GLU A 56 -32.45 -22.08 10.18
CA GLU A 56 -33.43 -23.03 9.69
C GLU A 56 -34.80 -22.63 10.27
N ASP A 57 -35.66 -22.01 9.47
CA ASP A 57 -37.04 -21.67 9.85
C ASP A 57 -37.77 -22.97 10.23
N GLY A 58 -37.90 -23.21 11.54
CA GLY A 58 -38.53 -24.40 12.13
C GLY A 58 -40.02 -24.53 11.88
#